data_AF-A0A2I0JHB6-F1
#
_entry.id   AF-A0A2I0JHB6-F1
#
_cell.length_a   1.000
_cell.length_b   1.000
_cell.length_c   1.000
_cell.angle_alpha   90.00
_cell.angle_beta   90.00
_cell.angle_gamma   90.00
#
_symmetry.space_group_name_H-M   'P 1'
#
loop_
_entity.id
_entity.type
_entity.pdbx_description
1 polymer ?
#
loop_
_entity_poly.entity_id
_entity_poly.type
_entity_poly.pdbx_seq_one_letter_code
_entity_poly.pdbx_strand_id
1 'polypeptide(L)'
;MGTRLSEAARTGNIEYLHYLVQNDPLILETAALEVGQTPLHVAALAGQVGFAHEILKLRPELAEEMNPDGLTPLHIASAKGNLEMEVTARGETTLHLAVKSRQFEIFTLLVEELKCTNRVSILNRKDVQGNTVLHIAVSARQYEVVDFILNGKTVNKELVEVNAVNQMGLTALDALSVFTSEAGDKEIGDILILAGATSMRIATESPEDRTSDTPSNNCPRTRTGMWWQRVIYYLKCDSNKWFEYFKFKKDRDSPDDVRTALLVVAALITTATYQAVLQPPGGLWQDNLGGPVSSTTNNTTSDEIFTKPHKAGQAILGNLNPVSYILFLVFNSLGFFAAIQMIMYLTTRFPLQLELRIALYALIATYDTAMGALTPNTFFNFFFVGLSIILPILMAVLSEWLRK
;
A
#
# COMPACT_ATOMS: atom_id res chain seq x y z
N MET A 1 23.80 40.93 -0.32
CA MET A 1 24.33 39.66 0.23
C MET A 1 24.07 38.51 -0.74
N GLY A 2 22.82 38.28 -1.16
CA GLY A 2 22.48 37.24 -2.16
C GLY A 2 23.30 37.29 -3.46
N THR A 3 23.65 38.50 -3.94
CA THR A 3 24.48 38.73 -5.13
C THR A 3 25.88 38.08 -5.08
N ARG A 4 26.46 37.84 -3.89
CA ARG A 4 27.79 37.20 -3.77
C ARG A 4 27.71 35.68 -3.90
N LEU A 5 26.71 35.08 -3.29
CA LEU A 5 26.48 33.64 -3.34
C LEU A 5 25.96 33.20 -4.72
N SER A 6 25.13 34.02 -5.37
CA SER A 6 24.70 33.77 -6.76
C SER A 6 25.88 33.78 -7.73
N GLU A 7 26.85 34.68 -7.54
CA GLU A 7 28.04 34.74 -8.40
C GLU A 7 28.93 33.50 -8.21
N ALA A 8 29.10 33.06 -6.96
CA ALA A 8 29.79 31.80 -6.66
C ALA A 8 29.09 30.62 -7.34
N ALA A 9 27.76 30.55 -7.25
CA ALA A 9 26.94 29.48 -7.85
C ALA A 9 26.98 29.48 -9.38
N ARG A 10 26.98 30.67 -10.00
CA ARG A 10 27.05 30.84 -11.46
C ARG A 10 28.41 30.45 -12.02
N THR A 11 29.48 30.80 -11.30
CA THR A 11 30.87 30.54 -11.72
C THR A 11 31.39 29.17 -11.28
N GLY A 12 30.71 28.50 -10.35
CA GLY A 12 31.13 27.21 -9.81
C GLY A 12 32.28 27.28 -8.81
N ASN A 13 32.52 28.45 -8.19
CA ASN A 13 33.66 28.67 -7.30
C ASN A 13 33.42 28.11 -5.89
N ILE A 14 33.88 26.88 -5.66
CA ILE A 14 33.72 26.13 -4.40
C ILE A 14 34.55 26.74 -3.26
N GLU A 15 35.77 27.20 -3.51
CA GLU A 15 36.60 27.83 -2.48
C GLU A 15 35.93 29.09 -1.93
N TYR A 16 35.32 29.87 -2.82
CA TYR A 16 34.58 31.06 -2.44
C TYR A 16 33.28 30.73 -1.71
N LEU A 17 32.61 29.62 -2.03
CA LEU A 17 31.48 29.10 -1.24
C LEU A 17 31.89 28.80 0.21
N HIS A 18 32.99 28.07 0.41
CA HIS A 18 33.46 27.77 1.77
C HIS A 18 33.88 29.02 2.53
N TYR A 19 34.56 29.97 1.86
CA TYR A 19 34.88 31.26 2.46
C TYR A 19 33.62 32.02 2.90
N LEU A 20 32.58 32.05 2.07
CA LEU A 20 31.31 32.71 2.39
C LEU A 20 30.59 32.05 3.58
N VAL A 21 30.56 30.71 3.62
CA VAL A 21 29.93 29.95 4.72
C VAL A 21 30.71 30.07 6.03
N GLN A 22 32.04 30.16 5.99
CA GLN A 22 32.85 30.39 7.18
C GLN A 22 32.65 31.78 7.78
N ASN A 23 32.48 32.80 6.93
CA ASN A 23 32.26 34.18 7.39
C ASN A 23 30.81 34.44 7.81
N ASP A 24 29.86 33.73 7.21
CA ASP A 24 28.43 33.83 7.54
C ASP A 24 27.76 32.44 7.47
N PRO A 25 27.61 31.76 8.63
CA PRO A 25 27.00 30.44 8.69
C PRO A 25 25.52 30.40 8.25
N LEU A 26 24.80 31.54 8.29
CA LEU A 26 23.37 31.64 7.96
C LEU A 26 23.13 31.99 6.49
N ILE A 27 24.19 32.11 5.69
CA ILE A 27 24.12 32.54 4.30
C ILE A 27 23.35 31.57 3.40
N LEU A 28 23.21 30.30 3.82
CA LEU A 28 22.43 29.25 3.13
C LEU A 28 20.96 29.19 3.59
N GLU A 29 20.63 29.76 4.75
CA GLU A 29 19.28 29.73 5.33
C GLU A 29 18.43 30.93 4.89
N THR A 30 19.09 32.03 4.55
CA THR A 30 18.47 33.27 4.06
C THR A 30 18.48 33.37 2.52
N ALA A 31 18.90 32.31 1.82
CA ALA A 31 19.34 32.36 0.43
C ALA A 31 18.22 32.39 -0.64
N ALA A 32 17.11 33.09 -0.39
CA ALA A 32 16.28 33.56 -1.49
C ALA A 32 17.06 34.67 -2.22
N LEU A 33 17.58 34.38 -3.42
CA LEU A 33 18.28 35.36 -4.25
C LEU A 33 17.30 36.43 -4.78
N GLU A 34 17.82 37.46 -5.46
CA GLU A 34 17.05 38.63 -5.94
C GLU A 34 15.85 38.30 -6.87
N VAL A 35 15.70 37.05 -7.29
CA VAL A 35 14.58 36.54 -8.11
C VAL A 35 13.87 35.35 -7.44
N GLY A 36 13.96 35.21 -6.11
CA GLY A 36 13.38 34.07 -5.36
C GLY A 36 14.01 32.70 -5.71
N GLN A 37 15.08 32.69 -6.50
CA GLN A 37 15.83 31.48 -6.84
C GLN A 37 16.82 31.16 -5.73
N THR A 38 17.00 29.87 -5.44
CA THR A 38 18.07 29.42 -4.55
C THR A 38 19.41 29.38 -5.29
N PRO A 39 20.55 29.39 -4.59
CA PRO A 39 21.86 29.21 -5.22
C PRO A 39 21.96 27.89 -5.99
N LEU A 40 21.19 26.86 -5.58
CA LEU A 40 21.14 25.59 -6.27
C LEU A 40 20.41 25.69 -7.63
N HIS A 41 19.36 26.52 -7.74
CA HIS A 41 18.73 26.81 -9.04
C HIS A 41 19.71 27.50 -10.00
N VAL A 42 20.51 28.45 -9.50
CA VAL A 42 21.51 29.16 -10.31
C VAL A 42 22.64 28.22 -10.73
N ALA A 43 23.12 27.35 -9.83
CA ALA A 43 24.13 26.35 -10.15
C ALA A 43 23.59 25.32 -11.17
N ALA A 44 22.35 24.88 -11.02
CA ALA A 44 21.66 24.00 -11.98
C ALA A 44 21.51 24.67 -13.36
N LEU A 45 21.09 25.93 -13.41
CA LEU A 45 20.98 26.72 -14.64
C LEU A 45 22.34 26.92 -15.32
N ALA A 46 23.39 27.13 -14.51
CA ALA A 46 24.75 27.32 -15.00
C ALA A 46 25.47 25.99 -15.35
N GLY A 47 24.92 24.84 -14.96
CA GLY A 47 25.54 23.52 -15.17
C GLY A 47 26.73 23.24 -14.24
N GLN A 48 26.81 23.92 -13.09
CA GLN A 48 27.96 23.86 -12.18
C GLN A 48 27.81 22.71 -11.18
N VAL A 49 28.05 21.48 -11.64
CA VAL A 49 27.75 20.28 -10.85
C VAL A 49 28.64 20.11 -9.62
N GLY A 50 29.93 20.45 -9.71
CA GLY A 50 30.82 20.40 -8.54
C GLY A 50 30.35 21.34 -7.42
N PHE A 51 29.84 22.52 -7.80
CA PHE A 51 29.28 23.49 -6.86
C PHE A 51 27.94 23.02 -6.28
N ALA A 52 27.05 22.50 -7.13
CA ALA A 52 25.77 21.93 -6.71
C ALA A 52 25.96 20.77 -5.72
N HIS A 53 26.98 19.93 -5.94
CA HIS A 53 27.30 18.84 -5.03
C HIS A 53 27.78 19.35 -3.67
N GLU A 54 28.67 20.35 -3.65
CA GLU A 54 29.21 20.87 -2.39
C GLU A 54 28.15 21.63 -1.58
N ILE A 55 27.27 22.40 -2.22
CA ILE A 55 26.20 23.11 -1.51
C ILE A 55 25.14 22.16 -0.94
N LEU A 56 24.87 21.03 -1.61
CA LEU A 56 23.97 19.98 -1.11
C LEU A 56 24.54 19.22 0.09
N LYS A 57 25.87 19.09 0.20
CA LYS A 57 26.50 18.55 1.43
C LYS A 57 26.29 19.48 2.62
N LEU A 58 26.31 20.79 2.38
CA LEU A 58 26.13 21.80 3.41
C LEU A 58 24.66 21.97 3.81
N ARG A 59 23.74 21.91 2.83
CA ARG A 59 22.30 22.01 3.06
C ARG A 59 21.51 21.20 2.03
N PRO A 60 21.11 19.96 2.36
CA PRO A 60 20.37 19.08 1.46
C PRO A 60 18.96 19.58 1.11
N GLU A 61 18.32 20.35 2.00
CA GLU A 61 16.94 20.82 1.83
C GLU A 61 16.74 21.71 0.59
N LEU A 62 17.80 22.34 0.10
CA LEU A 62 17.78 23.19 -1.10
C LEU A 62 17.35 22.45 -2.36
N ALA A 63 17.43 21.12 -2.38
CA ALA A 63 17.00 20.29 -3.51
C ALA A 63 15.47 20.35 -3.74
N GLU A 64 14.69 20.58 -2.69
CA GLU A 64 13.23 20.53 -2.72
C GLU A 64 12.58 21.93 -2.79
N GLU A 65 13.37 22.99 -2.58
CA GLU A 65 12.88 24.36 -2.64
C GLU A 65 12.46 24.73 -4.07
N MET A 66 11.29 25.35 -4.21
CA MET A 66 10.75 25.78 -5.50
C MET A 66 11.06 27.26 -5.73
N ASN A 67 11.43 27.62 -6.95
CA ASN A 67 11.54 29.01 -7.37
C ASN A 67 10.14 29.64 -7.59
N PRO A 68 10.04 30.94 -7.90
CA PRO A 68 8.74 31.60 -8.17
C PRO A 68 7.97 31.04 -9.37
N ASP A 69 8.64 30.33 -10.28
CA ASP A 69 8.01 29.64 -11.42
C ASP A 69 7.49 28.25 -11.03
N GLY A 70 7.60 27.85 -9.76
CA GLY A 70 7.21 26.53 -9.27
C GLY A 70 8.16 25.41 -9.70
N LEU A 71 9.39 25.75 -10.11
CA LEU A 71 10.39 24.78 -10.55
C LEU A 71 11.38 24.50 -9.42
N THR A 72 11.77 23.23 -9.26
CA THR A 72 12.89 22.83 -8.38
C THR A 72 14.20 22.98 -9.15
N PRO A 73 15.36 22.98 -8.46
CA PRO A 73 16.66 22.99 -9.13
C PRO A 73 16.83 21.79 -10.07
N LEU A 74 16.18 20.67 -9.75
CA LEU A 74 16.16 19.46 -10.57
C LEU A 74 15.44 19.69 -11.92
N HIS A 75 14.32 20.42 -11.93
CA HIS A 75 13.64 20.77 -13.18
C HIS A 75 14.54 21.61 -14.08
N ILE A 76 15.26 22.58 -13.50
CA ILE A 76 16.19 23.45 -14.24
C ILE A 76 17.38 22.64 -14.79
N ALA A 77 17.99 21.77 -13.97
CA ALA A 77 19.11 20.93 -14.38
C ALA A 77 18.74 19.98 -15.53
N SER A 78 17.52 19.40 -15.45
CA SER A 78 16.98 18.52 -16.49
C SER A 78 16.77 19.25 -17.81
N ALA A 79 16.27 20.49 -17.76
CA ALA A 79 16.08 21.33 -18.94
C ALA A 79 17.40 21.80 -19.58
N LYS A 80 18.52 21.78 -18.85
CA LYS A 80 19.82 22.29 -19.28
C LYS A 80 20.77 21.24 -19.90
N GLY A 81 20.41 19.97 -19.88
CA GLY A 81 21.03 18.97 -20.77
C GLY A 81 22.38 18.39 -20.33
N ASN A 82 22.57 18.05 -19.05
CA ASN A 82 23.64 17.14 -18.61
C ASN A 82 23.04 15.84 -18.06
N LEU A 83 22.56 14.99 -18.97
CA LEU A 83 21.91 13.69 -18.70
C LEU A 83 22.78 12.65 -17.96
N GLU A 84 24.06 12.95 -17.70
CA GLU A 84 25.02 12.03 -17.09
C GLU A 84 25.30 12.26 -15.61
N MET A 85 24.90 13.39 -15.01
CA MET A 85 25.51 13.82 -13.75
C MET A 85 24.74 13.57 -12.45
N GLU A 86 23.56 12.95 -12.50
CA GLU A 86 22.90 12.53 -11.27
C GLU A 86 22.93 11.01 -11.17
N VAL A 87 23.95 10.52 -10.48
CA VAL A 87 23.81 9.36 -9.61
C VAL A 87 23.58 9.97 -8.23
N THR A 88 22.37 9.87 -7.71
CA THR A 88 22.13 10.16 -6.29
C THR A 88 23.09 9.30 -5.44
N ALA A 89 23.18 9.52 -4.13
CA ALA A 89 23.92 8.59 -3.25
C ALA A 89 23.41 7.12 -3.37
N ARG A 90 22.24 6.91 -4.00
CA ARG A 90 21.61 5.62 -4.30
C ARG A 90 21.78 5.18 -5.76
N GLY A 91 22.61 5.86 -6.54
CA GLY A 91 22.87 5.51 -7.95
C GLY A 91 21.67 5.70 -8.88
N GLU A 92 20.64 6.44 -8.47
CA GLU A 92 19.45 6.70 -9.29
C GLU A 92 19.80 7.69 -10.39
N THR A 93 19.41 7.39 -11.64
CA THR A 93 19.52 8.35 -12.76
C THR A 93 18.37 9.36 -12.75
N THR A 94 18.49 10.45 -13.50
CA THR A 94 17.41 11.44 -13.69
C THR A 94 16.09 10.82 -14.18
N LEU A 95 16.15 9.75 -14.98
CA LEU A 95 14.97 8.98 -15.37
C LEU A 95 14.32 8.24 -14.19
N HIS A 96 15.11 7.67 -13.27
CA HIS A 96 14.56 7.03 -12.07
C HIS A 96 13.82 8.06 -11.21
N LEU A 97 14.38 9.26 -11.07
CA LEU A 97 13.76 10.36 -10.33
C LEU A 97 12.47 10.85 -11.00
N ALA A 98 12.46 11.04 -12.32
CA ALA A 98 11.27 11.46 -13.05
C ALA A 98 10.09 10.49 -12.85
N VAL A 99 10.36 9.18 -12.95
CA VAL A 99 9.35 8.13 -12.69
C VAL A 99 8.95 8.13 -11.21
N LYS A 100 9.90 8.17 -10.28
CA LYS A 100 9.60 8.17 -8.83
C LYS A 100 8.74 9.36 -8.40
N SER A 101 8.95 10.52 -9.03
CA SER A 101 8.20 11.76 -8.81
C SER A 101 6.87 11.83 -9.58
N ARG A 102 6.50 10.77 -10.33
CA ARG A 102 5.27 10.71 -11.17
C ARG A 102 5.19 11.82 -12.23
N GLN A 103 6.33 12.30 -12.72
CA GLN A 103 6.39 13.38 -13.70
C GLN A 103 6.51 12.81 -15.11
N PHE A 104 5.38 12.37 -15.68
CA PHE A 104 5.36 11.70 -16.98
C PHE A 104 5.87 12.60 -18.11
N GLU A 105 5.50 13.87 -18.13
CA GLU A 105 5.91 14.84 -19.16
C GLU A 105 7.42 15.09 -19.15
N ILE A 106 8.04 15.11 -17.96
CA ILE A 106 9.50 15.23 -17.84
C ILE A 106 10.16 13.94 -18.28
N PHE A 107 9.57 12.79 -17.95
CA PHE A 107 10.05 11.50 -18.39
C PHE A 107 10.04 11.38 -19.93
N THR A 108 8.97 11.79 -20.61
CA THR A 108 8.90 11.73 -22.09
C THR A 108 9.94 12.64 -22.75
N LEU A 109 10.09 13.88 -22.28
CA LEU A 109 11.10 14.82 -22.77
C LEU A 109 12.53 14.26 -22.62
N LEU A 110 12.84 13.66 -21.46
CA LEU A 110 14.14 13.05 -21.22
C LEU A 110 14.41 11.86 -22.17
N VAL A 111 13.41 11.01 -22.40
CA VAL A 111 13.55 9.85 -23.29
C VAL A 111 13.66 10.28 -24.77
N GLU A 112 12.99 11.35 -25.18
CA GLU A 112 13.14 11.94 -26.52
C GLU A 112 14.56 12.49 -26.74
N GLU A 113 15.10 13.21 -25.75
CA GLU A 113 16.47 13.73 -25.84
C GLU A 113 17.52 12.60 -25.88
N LEU A 114 17.31 11.52 -25.13
CA LEU A 114 18.17 10.33 -25.16
C LEU A 114 18.19 9.64 -26.54
N LYS A 115 17.11 9.76 -27.32
CA LYS A 115 17.07 9.27 -28.71
C LYS A 115 17.85 10.17 -29.64
N CYS A 116 17.61 11.48 -29.56
CA CYS A 116 18.31 12.49 -30.37
C CYS A 116 19.83 12.42 -30.18
N THR A 117 20.27 12.09 -28.97
CA THR A 117 21.68 11.95 -28.58
C THR A 117 22.24 10.53 -28.73
N ASN A 118 21.42 9.56 -29.16
CA ASN A 118 21.76 8.14 -29.30
C ASN A 118 22.33 7.50 -28.00
N ARG A 119 21.83 7.93 -26.82
CA ARG A 119 22.24 7.44 -25.49
C ARG A 119 21.16 6.60 -24.80
N VAL A 120 20.45 5.80 -25.58
CA VAL A 120 19.30 5.00 -25.12
C VAL A 120 19.70 3.94 -24.07
N SER A 121 20.98 3.58 -24.00
CA SER A 121 21.53 2.67 -22.98
C SER A 121 21.34 3.14 -21.53
N ILE A 122 21.05 4.43 -21.31
CA ILE A 122 20.79 5.00 -20.00
C ILE A 122 19.47 4.45 -19.40
N LEU A 123 18.52 3.98 -20.22
CA LEU A 123 17.28 3.35 -19.75
C LEU A 123 17.54 2.05 -18.97
N ASN A 124 18.62 1.34 -19.28
CA ASN A 124 18.98 0.06 -18.65
C ASN A 124 19.96 0.23 -17.47
N ARG A 125 20.33 1.47 -17.13
CA ARG A 125 21.13 1.72 -15.92
C ARG A 125 20.35 1.27 -14.70
N LYS A 126 21.08 0.65 -13.78
CA LYS A 126 20.55 0.17 -12.50
C LYS A 126 20.93 1.12 -11.38
N ASP A 127 20.01 1.33 -10.46
CA ASP A 127 20.30 1.99 -9.18
C ASP A 127 21.20 1.10 -8.27
N VAL A 128 21.52 1.59 -7.07
CA VAL A 128 22.32 0.84 -6.08
C VAL A 128 21.61 -0.44 -5.61
N GLN A 129 20.30 -0.57 -5.78
CA GLN A 129 19.52 -1.78 -5.49
C GLN A 129 19.41 -2.72 -6.70
N GLY A 130 19.98 -2.34 -7.85
CA GLY A 130 19.89 -3.12 -9.09
C GLY A 130 18.62 -2.87 -9.90
N ASN A 131 17.75 -1.94 -9.49
CA ASN A 131 16.49 -1.65 -10.19
C ASN A 131 16.77 -0.77 -11.41
N THR A 132 16.17 -1.13 -12.54
CA THR A 132 16.08 -0.25 -13.71
C THR A 132 14.88 0.68 -13.60
N VAL A 133 14.80 1.69 -14.47
CA VAL A 133 13.64 2.57 -14.58
C VAL A 133 12.33 1.78 -14.76
N LEU A 134 12.38 0.65 -15.48
CA LEU A 134 11.23 -0.24 -15.66
C LEU A 134 10.76 -0.88 -14.35
N HIS A 135 11.67 -1.29 -13.46
CA HIS A 135 11.30 -1.81 -12.14
C HIS A 135 10.57 -0.74 -11.31
N ILE A 136 11.08 0.49 -11.35
CA ILE A 136 10.47 1.61 -10.62
C ILE A 136 9.08 1.91 -11.19
N ALA A 137 8.94 1.99 -12.52
CA ALA A 137 7.66 2.26 -13.19
C ALA A 137 6.59 1.20 -12.86
N VAL A 138 6.97 -0.08 -12.90
CA VAL A 138 6.08 -1.20 -12.57
C VAL A 138 5.72 -1.20 -11.09
N SER A 139 6.70 -1.02 -10.20
CA SER A 139 6.45 -0.94 -8.74
C SER A 139 5.58 0.26 -8.35
N ALA A 140 5.67 1.36 -9.10
CA ALA A 140 4.87 2.56 -8.89
C ALA A 140 3.51 2.52 -9.62
N ARG A 141 3.21 1.42 -10.33
CA ARG A 141 2.01 1.21 -11.16
C ARG A 141 1.75 2.33 -12.18
N GLN A 142 2.81 2.87 -12.77
CA GLN A 142 2.70 3.94 -13.76
C GLN A 142 2.52 3.35 -15.15
N TYR A 143 1.27 3.02 -15.48
CA TYR A 143 0.88 2.44 -16.77
C TYR A 143 1.45 3.25 -17.94
N GLU A 144 1.31 4.58 -17.90
CA GLU A 144 1.70 5.48 -18.98
C GLU A 144 3.21 5.40 -19.26
N VAL A 145 4.02 5.28 -18.20
CA VAL A 145 5.47 5.11 -18.30
C VAL A 145 5.80 3.72 -18.86
N VAL A 146 5.15 2.67 -18.37
CA VAL A 146 5.40 1.28 -18.82
C VAL A 146 5.02 1.12 -20.30
N ASP A 147 3.86 1.63 -20.70
CA ASP A 147 3.38 1.63 -22.08
C ASP A 147 4.31 2.45 -22.98
N PHE A 148 4.75 3.64 -22.53
CA PHE A 148 5.68 4.48 -23.29
C PHE A 148 7.05 3.82 -23.51
N ILE A 149 7.57 3.10 -22.50
CA ILE A 149 8.85 2.38 -22.57
C ILE A 149 8.75 1.14 -23.48
N LEU A 150 7.65 0.37 -23.39
CA LEU A 150 7.55 -0.99 -23.97
C LEU A 150 6.71 -1.09 -25.26
N ASN A 151 5.63 -0.33 -25.38
CA ASN A 151 4.70 -0.35 -26.51
C ASN A 151 4.81 0.91 -27.38
N GLY A 152 5.41 1.99 -26.86
CA GLY A 152 5.48 3.27 -27.53
C GLY A 152 6.09 3.14 -28.92
N LYS A 153 5.44 3.78 -29.91
CA LYS A 153 5.84 3.89 -31.33
C LYS A 153 7.26 4.45 -31.58
N THR A 154 8.06 4.65 -30.54
CA THR A 154 9.17 5.58 -30.52
C THR A 154 10.43 5.02 -29.84
N VAL A 155 10.35 3.93 -29.04
CA VAL A 155 11.53 3.24 -28.48
C VAL A 155 11.58 1.85 -29.13
N ASN A 156 12.68 1.51 -29.81
CA ASN A 156 12.83 0.15 -30.34
C ASN A 156 12.81 -0.84 -29.17
N LYS A 157 11.89 -1.81 -29.21
CA LYS A 157 11.70 -2.87 -28.22
C LYS A 157 12.99 -3.60 -27.85
N GLU A 158 13.96 -3.62 -28.77
CA GLU A 158 15.29 -4.24 -28.60
C GLU A 158 16.25 -3.45 -27.70
N LEU A 159 15.93 -2.21 -27.33
CA LEU A 159 16.84 -1.34 -26.57
C LEU A 159 16.59 -1.37 -25.05
N VAL A 160 15.45 -1.93 -24.60
CA VAL A 160 15.09 -2.01 -23.18
C VAL A 160 15.29 -3.45 -22.69
N GLU A 161 16.09 -3.62 -21.63
CA GLU A 161 16.31 -4.92 -21.01
C GLU A 161 15.13 -5.29 -20.10
N VAL A 162 14.08 -5.87 -20.69
CA VAL A 162 12.82 -6.22 -20.00
C VAL A 162 13.04 -7.23 -18.87
N ASN A 163 13.98 -8.16 -19.06
CA ASN A 163 14.30 -9.24 -18.12
C ASN A 163 15.50 -8.91 -17.21
N ALA A 164 15.89 -7.64 -17.10
CA ALA A 164 16.91 -7.24 -16.12
C ALA A 164 16.47 -7.67 -14.72
N VAL A 165 17.40 -8.24 -13.94
CA VAL A 165 17.16 -8.58 -12.54
C VAL A 165 17.79 -7.55 -11.61
N ASN A 166 17.10 -7.22 -10.52
CA ASN A 166 17.66 -6.42 -9.44
C ASN A 166 18.56 -7.25 -8.50
N GLN A 167 19.12 -6.63 -7.46
CA GLN A 167 19.97 -7.34 -6.49
C GLN A 167 19.23 -8.43 -5.70
N MET A 168 17.90 -8.42 -5.72
CA MET A 168 17.07 -9.48 -5.13
C MET A 168 16.81 -10.64 -6.11
N GLY A 169 17.32 -10.55 -7.34
CA GLY A 169 17.07 -11.55 -8.38
C GLY A 169 15.66 -11.48 -8.97
N LEU A 170 14.95 -10.36 -8.83
CA LEU A 170 13.59 -10.19 -9.36
C LEU A 170 13.63 -9.41 -10.66
N THR A 171 12.84 -9.83 -11.65
CA THR A 171 12.55 -9.02 -12.84
C THR A 171 11.47 -7.98 -12.53
N ALA A 172 11.25 -7.03 -13.46
CA ALA A 172 10.16 -6.07 -13.33
C ALA A 172 8.78 -6.74 -13.26
N LEU A 173 8.58 -7.88 -13.95
CA LEU A 173 7.35 -8.68 -13.87
C LEU A 173 7.19 -9.33 -12.50
N ASP A 174 8.27 -9.87 -11.93
CA ASP A 174 8.23 -10.45 -10.59
C ASP A 174 7.96 -9.37 -9.52
N ALA A 175 8.49 -8.15 -9.72
CA ALA A 175 8.22 -7.00 -8.85
C ALA A 175 6.72 -6.60 -8.79
N LEU A 176 5.96 -6.87 -9.85
CA LEU A 176 4.51 -6.66 -9.87
C LEU A 176 3.77 -7.65 -8.94
N SER A 177 4.26 -8.89 -8.84
CA SER A 177 3.65 -9.96 -8.04
C SER A 177 3.92 -9.87 -6.53
N VAL A 178 4.87 -9.03 -6.12
CA VAL A 178 5.22 -8.80 -4.72
C VAL A 178 4.15 -7.96 -4.01
N PHE A 179 3.38 -7.16 -4.74
CA PHE A 179 2.34 -6.29 -4.21
C PHE A 179 0.93 -6.84 -4.51
N THR A 180 -0.02 -6.67 -3.60
CA THR A 180 -1.39 -7.20 -3.72
C THR A 180 -2.06 -6.75 -5.01
N SER A 181 -2.63 -7.70 -5.76
CA SER A 181 -3.23 -7.47 -7.08
C SER A 181 -4.37 -6.44 -7.02
N GLU A 182 -4.18 -5.31 -7.70
CA GLU A 182 -5.20 -4.29 -7.95
C GLU A 182 -5.65 -4.30 -9.42
N ALA A 183 -6.77 -3.63 -9.72
CA ALA A 183 -7.45 -3.70 -11.03
C ALA A 183 -6.68 -3.13 -12.24
N GLY A 184 -5.46 -2.60 -12.05
CA GLY A 184 -4.56 -2.14 -13.13
C GLY A 184 -3.30 -3.01 -13.32
N ASP A 185 -3.13 -4.04 -12.47
CA ASP A 185 -1.93 -4.89 -12.48
C ASP A 185 -1.96 -5.88 -13.63
N LYS A 186 -3.16 -6.24 -14.07
CA LYS A 186 -3.36 -7.16 -15.18
C LYS A 186 -2.88 -6.54 -16.48
N GLU A 187 -3.21 -5.28 -16.72
CA GLU A 187 -2.84 -4.52 -17.92
C GLU A 187 -1.32 -4.30 -17.98
N ILE A 188 -0.69 -3.90 -16.87
CA ILE A 188 0.77 -3.75 -16.78
C ILE A 188 1.45 -5.12 -16.98
N GLY A 189 0.93 -6.18 -16.36
CA GLY A 189 1.41 -7.54 -16.54
C GLY A 189 1.31 -8.02 -17.99
N ASP A 190 0.18 -7.77 -18.65
CA ASP A 190 -0.05 -8.12 -20.06
C ASP A 190 0.92 -7.37 -20.98
N ILE A 191 1.17 -6.08 -20.75
CA ILE A 191 2.17 -5.30 -21.50
C ILE A 191 3.57 -5.90 -21.32
N LEU A 192 3.95 -6.26 -20.10
CA LEU A 192 5.25 -6.87 -19.81
C LEU A 192 5.40 -8.23 -20.51
N ILE A 193 4.38 -9.09 -20.44
CA ILE A 193 4.38 -10.40 -21.11
C ILE A 193 4.48 -10.22 -22.63
N LEU A 194 3.69 -9.31 -23.21
CA LEU A 194 3.77 -8.95 -24.63
C LEU A 194 5.15 -8.40 -25.00
N ALA A 195 5.82 -7.72 -24.06
CA ALA A 195 7.17 -7.22 -24.23
C ALA A 195 8.26 -8.31 -24.16
N GLY A 196 7.91 -9.55 -23.79
CA GLY A 196 8.85 -10.66 -23.63
C GLY A 196 9.38 -10.82 -22.21
N ALA A 197 8.69 -10.24 -21.21
CA ALA A 197 9.03 -10.44 -19.81
C ALA A 197 8.80 -11.90 -19.41
N THR A 198 9.78 -12.48 -18.71
CA THR A 198 9.71 -13.82 -18.13
C THR A 198 9.75 -13.71 -16.61
N SER A 199 8.87 -14.45 -15.95
CA SER A 199 8.94 -14.61 -14.49
C SER A 199 9.97 -15.69 -14.18
N MET A 200 10.84 -15.44 -13.20
CA MET A 200 11.85 -16.43 -12.81
C MET A 200 11.20 -17.70 -12.24
N ARG A 201 9.95 -17.63 -11.74
CA ARG A 201 9.17 -18.80 -11.30
C ARG A 201 8.80 -19.75 -12.45
N ILE A 202 8.79 -19.25 -13.69
CA ILE A 202 8.46 -20.02 -14.90
C ILE A 202 9.73 -20.53 -15.60
N ALA A 203 10.87 -19.86 -15.44
CA ALA A 203 12.14 -20.27 -16.05
C ALA A 203 12.73 -21.58 -15.50
N THR A 204 12.22 -22.09 -14.36
CA THR A 204 12.58 -23.42 -13.83
C THR A 204 11.72 -24.56 -14.34
N GLU A 205 10.69 -24.30 -15.16
CA GLU A 205 9.83 -25.34 -15.71
C GLU A 205 9.55 -25.12 -17.21
N SER A 206 10.34 -25.77 -18.06
CA SER A 206 9.93 -26.16 -19.43
C SER A 206 10.94 -27.17 -20.02
N PRO A 207 10.57 -28.02 -20.98
CA PRO A 207 9.69 -29.19 -20.84
C PRO A 207 10.38 -30.49 -21.36
N GLU A 208 9.78 -31.65 -21.05
CA GLU A 208 10.10 -33.00 -21.57
C GLU A 208 11.39 -33.70 -21.08
N ASP A 209 11.26 -34.73 -20.24
CA ASP A 209 11.21 -36.14 -20.69
C ASP A 209 10.98 -37.09 -19.49
N ARG A 210 10.29 -38.20 -19.75
CA ARG A 210 10.02 -39.27 -18.79
C ARG A 210 11.23 -40.20 -18.67
N THR A 211 11.46 -40.63 -17.43
CA THR A 211 11.91 -41.96 -16.96
C THR A 211 13.23 -42.04 -16.18
N SER A 212 13.09 -42.69 -15.01
CA SER A 212 14.04 -43.52 -14.26
C SER A 212 15.42 -42.99 -13.85
N ASP A 213 15.57 -42.82 -12.53
CA ASP A 213 16.59 -43.45 -11.66
C ASP A 213 17.25 -42.49 -10.64
N THR A 214 17.29 -42.96 -9.39
CA THR A 214 17.94 -42.36 -8.20
C THR A 214 19.42 -42.79 -8.13
N PRO A 215 20.26 -42.35 -7.17
CA PRO A 215 20.25 -41.17 -6.28
C PRO A 215 21.64 -40.46 -6.18
N SER A 216 21.72 -39.39 -5.38
CA SER A 216 22.76 -39.12 -4.35
C SER A 216 23.50 -37.76 -4.39
N ASN A 217 23.53 -37.15 -3.19
CA ASN A 217 24.59 -36.34 -2.56
C ASN A 217 24.95 -34.98 -3.22
N ASN A 218 25.02 -33.83 -2.54
CA ASN A 218 25.06 -33.47 -1.12
C ASN A 218 24.78 -31.96 -1.05
N CYS A 219 23.91 -31.50 -0.14
CA CYS A 219 23.86 -30.10 0.26
C CYS A 219 23.93 -30.03 1.80
N PRO A 220 24.77 -29.19 2.42
CA PRO A 220 24.91 -29.15 3.86
C PRO A 220 23.63 -28.59 4.49
N ARG A 221 23.02 -29.40 5.36
CA ARG A 221 22.00 -28.97 6.32
C ARG A 221 22.51 -27.79 7.15
N THR A 222 21.86 -26.64 7.03
CA THR A 222 21.78 -25.66 8.12
C THR A 222 20.33 -25.51 8.60
N ARG A 223 20.21 -25.62 9.92
CA ARG A 223 19.02 -25.68 10.79
C ARG A 223 17.74 -25.00 10.26
N THR A 224 16.68 -25.81 10.29
CA THR A 224 15.27 -25.45 10.28
C THR A 224 14.92 -24.42 11.36
N GLY A 225 14.85 -23.14 10.97
CA GLY A 225 14.05 -22.14 11.68
C GLY A 225 12.58 -22.27 11.23
N MET A 226 11.66 -22.28 12.18
CA MET A 226 10.23 -22.51 11.93
C MET A 226 9.67 -21.37 11.06
N TRP A 227 8.93 -21.71 10.01
CA TRP A 227 8.46 -20.77 8.97
C TRP A 227 7.78 -19.50 9.51
N TRP A 228 7.06 -19.58 10.63
CA TRP A 228 6.47 -18.43 11.31
C TRP A 228 7.50 -17.39 11.79
N GLN A 229 8.72 -17.79 12.15
CA GLN A 229 9.80 -16.86 12.52
C GLN A 229 10.27 -16.05 11.30
N ARG A 230 10.27 -16.67 10.11
CA ARG A 230 10.54 -15.95 8.85
C ARG A 230 9.38 -15.02 8.52
N VAL A 231 8.13 -15.45 8.67
CA VAL A 231 6.94 -14.59 8.46
C VAL A 231 6.95 -13.38 9.40
N ILE A 232 7.29 -13.56 10.69
CA ILE A 232 7.40 -12.45 11.65
C ILE A 232 8.57 -11.52 11.30
N TYR A 233 9.70 -12.05 10.84
CA TYR A 233 10.83 -11.23 10.37
C TYR A 233 10.46 -10.42 9.11
N TYR A 234 9.75 -11.01 8.15
CA TYR A 234 9.25 -10.33 6.95
C TYR A 234 8.21 -9.25 7.28
N LEU A 235 7.25 -9.53 8.18
CA LEU A 235 6.29 -8.53 8.65
C LEU A 235 6.96 -7.38 9.43
N LYS A 236 8.07 -7.65 10.12
CA LYS A 236 8.74 -6.67 10.99
C LYS A 236 9.76 -5.78 10.28
N CYS A 237 10.28 -6.19 9.11
CA CYS A 237 11.27 -5.41 8.36
C CYS A 237 10.66 -4.34 7.43
N ASP A 238 9.39 -4.47 7.01
CA ASP A 238 8.77 -3.54 6.04
C ASP A 238 7.55 -2.78 6.60
N SER A 239 6.95 -3.26 7.69
CA SER A 239 5.78 -2.63 8.32
C SER A 239 6.03 -1.15 8.65
N ASN A 240 7.17 -0.78 9.21
CA ASN A 240 7.34 0.59 9.69
C ASN A 240 7.37 1.66 8.57
N LYS A 241 7.74 1.33 7.32
CA LYS A 241 7.76 2.32 6.22
C LYS A 241 6.44 2.39 5.46
N TRP A 242 5.84 1.23 5.19
CA TRP A 242 4.54 1.14 4.53
C TRP A 242 3.45 1.78 5.39
N PHE A 243 3.41 1.48 6.70
CA PHE A 243 2.45 2.10 7.62
C PHE A 243 2.64 3.63 7.74
N GLU A 244 3.88 4.16 7.64
CA GLU A 244 4.15 5.61 7.63
C GLU A 244 3.71 6.30 6.33
N TYR A 245 3.69 5.59 5.20
CA TYR A 245 3.18 6.12 3.92
C TYR A 245 1.64 6.27 3.92
N PHE A 246 0.94 5.25 4.43
CA PHE A 246 -0.54 5.23 4.59
C PHE A 246 -1.04 5.98 5.82
N LYS A 247 -0.11 6.49 6.65
CA LYS A 247 -0.46 7.27 7.82
C LYS A 247 -1.12 8.57 7.37
N PHE A 248 -2.28 8.86 7.95
CA PHE A 248 -2.95 10.14 7.74
C PHE A 248 -2.02 11.29 8.13
N LYS A 249 -1.76 12.19 7.18
CA LYS A 249 -1.01 13.42 7.42
C LYS A 249 -1.93 14.61 7.27
N LYS A 250 -2.17 15.32 8.37
CA LYS A 250 -3.08 16.47 8.45
C LYS A 250 -2.77 17.57 7.42
N ASP A 251 -1.50 17.68 7.01
CA ASP A 251 -1.01 18.74 6.11
C ASP A 251 -1.06 18.34 4.63
N ARG A 252 -1.16 17.04 4.33
CA ARG A 252 -1.19 16.47 2.96
C ARG A 252 -2.58 16.03 2.56
N ASP A 253 -3.29 15.38 3.47
CA ASP A 253 -4.52 14.64 3.17
C ASP A 253 -5.75 15.47 3.58
N SER A 254 -6.66 15.71 2.63
CA SER A 254 -7.89 16.46 2.89
C SER A 254 -8.77 15.73 3.91
N PRO A 255 -9.24 16.40 4.98
CA PRO A 255 -10.15 15.79 5.96
C PRO A 255 -11.46 15.27 5.32
N ASP A 256 -11.92 15.89 4.23
CA ASP A 256 -13.15 15.51 3.54
C ASP A 256 -12.98 14.22 2.72
N ASP A 257 -11.81 14.02 2.09
CA ASP A 257 -11.49 12.79 1.35
C ASP A 257 -11.36 11.60 2.31
N VAL A 258 -10.70 11.82 3.45
CA VAL A 258 -10.56 10.81 4.51
C VAL A 258 -11.92 10.45 5.11
N ARG A 259 -12.75 11.46 5.38
CA ARG A 259 -14.13 11.24 5.85
C ARG A 259 -14.91 10.39 4.85
N THR A 260 -14.80 10.67 3.56
CA THR A 260 -15.48 9.92 2.50
C THR A 260 -14.98 8.48 2.42
N ALA A 261 -13.67 8.27 2.41
CA ALA A 261 -13.07 6.93 2.41
C ALA A 261 -13.48 6.11 3.65
N LEU A 262 -13.44 6.73 4.83
CA LEU A 262 -13.85 6.07 6.07
C LEU A 262 -15.35 5.71 6.06
N LEU A 263 -16.22 6.57 5.52
CA LEU A 263 -17.65 6.26 5.38
C LEU A 263 -17.89 5.05 4.47
N VAL A 264 -17.14 4.92 3.37
CA VAL A 264 -17.21 3.75 2.48
C VAL A 264 -16.79 2.49 3.23
N VAL A 265 -15.64 2.53 3.90
CA VAL A 265 -15.15 1.38 4.69
C VAL A 265 -16.15 1.00 5.79
N ALA A 266 -16.73 1.98 6.50
CA ALA A 266 -17.74 1.75 7.52
C ALA A 266 -19.00 1.08 6.96
N ALA A 267 -19.48 1.54 5.81
CA ALA A 267 -20.66 0.99 5.15
C ALA A 267 -20.41 -0.46 4.70
N LEU A 268 -19.21 -0.77 4.19
CA LEU A 268 -18.81 -2.13 3.83
C LEU A 268 -18.73 -3.05 5.06
N ILE A 269 -18.12 -2.60 6.15
CA ILE A 269 -18.06 -3.38 7.41
C ILE A 269 -19.46 -3.61 7.97
N THR A 270 -20.28 -2.57 8.04
CA THR A 270 -21.69 -2.66 8.46
C THR A 270 -22.45 -3.70 7.62
N THR A 271 -22.28 -3.65 6.30
CA THR A 271 -22.95 -4.58 5.38
C THR A 271 -22.46 -6.02 5.58
N ALA A 272 -21.15 -6.23 5.60
CA ALA A 272 -20.56 -7.56 5.77
C ALA A 272 -20.95 -8.19 7.12
N THR A 273 -20.94 -7.40 8.19
CA THR A 273 -21.30 -7.88 9.53
C THR A 273 -22.79 -8.17 9.63
N TYR A 274 -23.68 -7.35 9.06
CA TYR A 274 -25.12 -7.62 9.01
C TYR A 274 -25.44 -8.89 8.21
N GLN A 275 -24.78 -9.09 7.05
CA GLN A 275 -24.96 -10.30 6.24
C GLN A 275 -24.50 -11.57 6.96
N ALA A 276 -23.38 -11.49 7.69
CA ALA A 276 -22.89 -12.62 8.47
C ALA A 276 -23.86 -13.05 9.59
N VAL A 277 -24.70 -12.15 10.09
CA VAL A 277 -25.75 -12.52 11.05
C VAL A 277 -26.86 -13.31 10.37
N LEU A 278 -27.32 -12.89 9.20
CA LEU A 278 -28.37 -13.60 8.47
C LEU A 278 -27.92 -14.99 7.99
N GLN A 279 -26.61 -15.16 7.79
CA GLN A 279 -25.98 -16.37 7.30
C GLN A 279 -24.81 -16.75 8.22
N PRO A 280 -25.09 -17.20 9.45
CA PRO A 280 -24.03 -17.52 10.38
C PRO A 280 -23.22 -18.73 9.89
N PRO A 281 -21.94 -18.83 10.27
CA PRO A 281 -21.12 -19.98 9.90
C PRO A 281 -21.78 -21.27 10.37
N GLY A 282 -21.85 -22.27 9.49
CA GLY A 282 -22.57 -23.52 9.76
C GLY A 282 -24.07 -23.48 9.44
N GLY A 283 -24.63 -22.33 9.09
CA GLY A 283 -26.02 -22.19 8.63
C GLY A 283 -27.06 -22.19 9.76
N LEU A 284 -28.33 -22.22 9.35
CA LEU A 284 -29.50 -22.23 10.23
C LEU A 284 -30.23 -23.56 10.12
N TRP A 285 -30.79 -24.02 11.23
CA TRP A 285 -31.71 -25.15 11.23
C TRP A 285 -32.96 -24.82 10.40
N GLN A 286 -33.38 -25.76 9.57
CA GLN A 286 -34.58 -25.61 8.71
C GLN A 286 -35.84 -26.19 9.38
N ASP A 287 -35.66 -27.03 10.39
CA ASP A 287 -36.69 -27.79 11.08
C ASP A 287 -36.61 -27.62 12.61
N ASN A 288 -37.64 -28.13 13.29
CA ASN A 288 -37.72 -28.14 14.75
C ASN A 288 -37.49 -29.56 15.26
N LEU A 289 -36.51 -29.74 16.17
CA LEU A 289 -36.28 -30.99 16.89
C LEU A 289 -36.47 -30.76 18.40
N GLY A 290 -37.58 -31.28 18.93
CA GLY A 290 -37.93 -31.15 20.34
C GLY A 290 -37.51 -32.37 21.17
N GLY A 291 -36.47 -32.21 22.00
CA GLY A 291 -36.06 -33.16 23.06
C GLY A 291 -35.65 -34.56 22.58
N PRO A 292 -35.06 -35.42 23.45
CA PRO A 292 -34.73 -36.77 23.06
C PRO A 292 -36.03 -37.54 22.82
N VAL A 293 -36.22 -38.02 21.59
CA VAL A 293 -37.23 -39.03 21.31
C VAL A 293 -36.79 -40.28 22.05
N SER A 294 -37.51 -40.66 23.10
CA SER A 294 -37.44 -42.02 23.64
C SER A 294 -38.00 -42.97 22.58
N SER A 295 -37.20 -43.30 21.56
CA SER A 295 -37.53 -44.39 20.66
C SER A 295 -37.33 -45.67 21.45
N THR A 296 -38.42 -46.17 22.04
CA THR A 296 -38.51 -47.56 22.47
C THR A 296 -38.42 -48.43 21.22
N THR A 297 -37.21 -48.72 20.76
CA THR A 297 -37.02 -49.81 19.80
C THR A 297 -35.68 -50.47 20.03
N ASN A 298 -35.79 -51.72 20.46
CA ASN A 298 -34.70 -52.63 20.76
C ASN A 298 -33.78 -52.84 19.54
N ASN A 299 -32.50 -53.01 19.84
CA ASN A 299 -31.49 -53.74 19.09
C ASN A 299 -31.34 -53.38 17.60
N THR A 300 -30.28 -52.63 17.27
CA THR A 300 -29.05 -53.19 16.68
C THR A 300 -28.06 -52.04 16.41
N THR A 301 -26.77 -52.35 16.47
CA THR A 301 -25.61 -51.49 16.26
C THR A 301 -25.72 -50.53 15.06
N SER A 302 -25.81 -49.22 15.32
CA SER A 302 -25.43 -48.15 14.37
C SER A 302 -25.35 -46.83 15.12
N ASP A 303 -24.24 -46.10 14.97
CA ASP A 303 -23.94 -44.77 15.53
C ASP A 303 -25.19 -43.94 15.88
N GLU A 304 -25.47 -43.78 17.18
CA GLU A 304 -26.42 -42.79 17.66
C GLU A 304 -25.87 -41.39 17.34
N ILE A 305 -26.32 -40.79 16.25
CA ILE A 305 -26.08 -39.37 16.00
C ILE A 305 -26.88 -38.61 17.05
N PHE A 306 -26.24 -38.28 18.18
CA PHE A 306 -26.82 -37.49 19.26
C PHE A 306 -27.08 -36.06 18.77
N THR A 307 -28.22 -35.83 18.13
CA THR A 307 -28.65 -34.52 17.67
C THR A 307 -29.25 -33.75 18.86
N LYS A 308 -28.58 -32.65 19.25
CA LYS A 308 -29.11 -31.77 20.30
C LYS A 308 -30.42 -31.14 19.84
N PRO A 309 -31.39 -30.91 20.76
CA PRO A 309 -32.63 -30.23 20.44
C PRO A 309 -32.35 -28.83 19.85
N HIS A 310 -33.13 -28.46 18.84
CA HIS A 310 -32.98 -27.22 18.10
C HIS A 310 -34.31 -26.75 17.52
N LYS A 311 -34.40 -25.46 17.21
CA LYS A 311 -35.55 -24.85 16.54
C LYS A 311 -35.16 -24.27 15.20
N ALA A 312 -36.09 -24.27 14.26
CA ALA A 312 -35.92 -23.67 12.95
C ALA A 312 -35.56 -22.18 13.10
N GLY A 313 -34.58 -21.73 12.31
CA GLY A 313 -34.03 -20.38 12.38
C GLY A 313 -32.91 -20.20 13.41
N GLN A 314 -32.60 -21.20 14.26
CA GLN A 314 -31.43 -21.12 15.15
C GLN A 314 -30.13 -21.47 14.43
N ALA A 315 -29.02 -20.86 14.84
CA ALA A 315 -27.70 -21.13 14.27
C ALA A 315 -27.18 -22.51 14.65
N ILE A 316 -26.84 -23.33 13.64
CA ILE A 316 -26.33 -24.70 13.80
C ILE A 316 -25.06 -24.72 14.64
N LEU A 317 -24.16 -23.76 14.39
CA LEU A 317 -22.90 -23.62 15.12
C LEU A 317 -23.10 -23.36 16.61
N GLY A 318 -24.16 -22.64 17.00
CA GLY A 318 -24.45 -22.37 18.40
C GLY A 318 -24.82 -23.62 19.20
N ASN A 319 -25.44 -24.62 18.56
CA ASN A 319 -25.79 -25.89 19.20
C ASN A 319 -24.59 -26.85 19.26
N LEU A 320 -23.81 -26.92 18.17
CA LEU A 320 -22.69 -27.86 18.05
C LEU A 320 -21.43 -27.38 18.79
N ASN A 321 -20.99 -26.15 18.51
CA ASN A 321 -19.75 -25.56 19.01
C ASN A 321 -20.00 -24.18 19.64
N PRO A 322 -20.53 -24.14 20.88
CA PRO A 322 -20.95 -22.90 21.53
C PRO A 322 -19.83 -21.88 21.71
N VAL A 323 -18.58 -22.32 21.96
CA VAL A 323 -17.44 -21.41 22.14
C VAL A 323 -17.11 -20.65 20.86
N SER A 324 -17.03 -21.36 19.72
CA SER A 324 -16.79 -20.75 18.41
C SER A 324 -17.92 -19.79 18.02
N TYR A 325 -19.16 -20.14 18.37
CA TYR A 325 -20.31 -19.27 18.15
C TYR A 325 -20.27 -17.99 19.00
N ILE A 326 -19.87 -18.07 20.27
CA ILE A 326 -19.66 -16.88 21.12
C ILE A 326 -18.56 -15.99 20.55
N LEU A 327 -17.43 -16.56 20.12
CA LEU A 327 -16.34 -15.77 19.51
C LEU A 327 -16.84 -15.06 18.24
N PHE A 328 -17.54 -15.77 17.37
CA PHE A 328 -18.17 -15.20 16.19
C PHE A 328 -19.11 -14.04 16.56
N LEU A 329 -20.02 -14.25 17.52
CA LEU A 329 -20.95 -13.23 18.00
C LEU A 329 -20.22 -11.98 18.48
N VAL A 330 -19.24 -12.14 19.39
CA VAL A 330 -18.53 -11.01 20.00
C VAL A 330 -17.81 -10.16 18.96
N PHE A 331 -17.03 -10.80 18.08
CA PHE A 331 -16.24 -10.05 17.09
C PHE A 331 -17.11 -9.48 15.96
N ASN A 332 -18.16 -10.18 15.54
CA ASN A 332 -19.09 -9.66 14.55
C ASN A 332 -19.83 -8.42 15.06
N SER A 333 -20.35 -8.48 16.29
CA SER A 333 -21.04 -7.35 16.91
C SER A 333 -20.11 -6.19 17.21
N LEU A 334 -18.88 -6.44 17.67
CA LEU A 334 -17.87 -5.39 17.83
C LEU A 334 -17.63 -4.64 16.51
N GLY A 335 -17.46 -5.36 15.40
CA GLY A 335 -17.28 -4.75 14.08
C GLY A 335 -18.50 -3.93 13.62
N PHE A 336 -19.70 -4.47 13.79
CA PHE A 336 -20.95 -3.80 13.42
C PHE A 336 -21.16 -2.50 14.22
N PHE A 337 -21.10 -2.57 15.55
CA PHE A 337 -21.31 -1.40 16.40
C PHE A 337 -20.21 -0.35 16.22
N ALA A 338 -18.95 -0.76 16.05
CA ALA A 338 -17.85 0.18 15.77
C ALA A 338 -18.06 0.92 14.45
N ALA A 339 -18.46 0.21 13.39
CA ALA A 339 -18.72 0.81 12.09
C ALA A 339 -19.91 1.78 12.13
N ILE A 340 -21.03 1.41 12.77
CA ILE A 340 -22.19 2.29 12.93
C ILE A 340 -21.84 3.55 13.73
N GLN A 341 -21.10 3.41 14.84
CA GLN A 341 -20.63 4.56 15.63
C GLN A 341 -19.73 5.49 14.81
N MET A 342 -18.85 4.92 13.98
CA MET A 342 -18.02 5.69 13.06
C MET A 342 -18.87 6.46 12.04
N ILE A 343 -19.91 5.85 11.44
CA ILE A 343 -20.83 6.53 10.52
C ILE A 343 -21.57 7.66 11.23
N MET A 344 -22.09 7.43 12.44
CA MET A 344 -22.80 8.45 13.22
C MET A 344 -21.92 9.66 13.55
N TYR A 345 -20.65 9.41 13.90
CA TYR A 345 -19.67 10.46 14.17
C TYR A 345 -19.30 11.23 12.91
N LEU A 346 -18.91 10.53 11.84
CA LEU A 346 -18.48 11.13 10.58
C LEU A 346 -19.62 11.87 9.86
N THR A 347 -20.89 11.71 10.22
CA THR A 347 -22.03 12.38 9.55
C THR A 347 -22.62 13.56 10.32
N THR A 348 -22.05 13.97 11.46
CA THR A 348 -22.52 15.07 12.34
C THR A 348 -22.70 16.46 11.70
N ARG A 349 -22.31 16.66 10.43
CA ARG A 349 -22.48 17.92 9.69
C ARG A 349 -23.08 17.75 8.29
N PHE A 350 -23.66 16.59 7.99
CA PHE A 350 -24.29 16.34 6.67
C PHE A 350 -25.69 16.96 6.60
N PRO A 351 -26.11 17.50 5.45
CA PRO A 351 -27.53 17.70 5.18
C PRO A 351 -28.23 16.33 5.24
N LEU A 352 -29.42 16.25 5.85
CA LEU A 352 -30.16 15.00 6.13
C LEU A 352 -29.60 14.10 7.26
N GLN A 353 -28.77 14.63 8.16
CA GLN A 353 -28.25 13.86 9.31
C GLN A 353 -29.32 13.16 10.16
N LEU A 354 -30.52 13.74 10.27
CA LEU A 354 -31.60 13.18 11.09
C LEU A 354 -32.17 11.91 10.46
N GLU A 355 -32.45 11.94 9.16
CA GLU A 355 -32.97 10.80 8.41
C GLU A 355 -31.98 9.64 8.43
N LEU A 356 -30.70 9.94 8.21
CA LEU A 356 -29.64 8.93 8.28
C LEU A 356 -29.52 8.31 9.68
N ARG A 357 -29.60 9.12 10.75
CA ARG A 357 -29.56 8.59 12.13
C ARG A 357 -30.76 7.69 12.42
N ILE A 358 -31.95 8.08 11.99
CA ILE A 358 -33.15 7.25 12.15
C ILE A 358 -32.95 5.89 11.44
N ALA A 359 -32.42 5.91 10.22
CA ALA A 359 -32.12 4.68 9.47
C ALA A 359 -31.07 3.80 10.19
N LEU A 360 -30.01 4.39 10.74
CA LEU A 360 -28.98 3.65 11.49
C LEU A 360 -29.53 3.05 12.79
N TYR A 361 -30.39 3.77 13.53
CA TYR A 361 -31.03 3.21 14.72
C TYR A 361 -32.01 2.08 14.38
N ALA A 362 -32.77 2.22 13.29
CA ALA A 362 -33.60 1.14 12.78
C ALA A 362 -32.76 -0.10 12.43
N LEU A 363 -31.60 0.10 11.79
CA LEU A 363 -30.68 -0.98 11.44
C LEU A 363 -30.08 -1.69 12.67
N ILE A 364 -29.75 -0.95 13.73
CA ILE A 364 -29.34 -1.54 15.01
C ILE A 364 -30.47 -2.41 15.58
N ALA A 365 -31.70 -1.88 15.62
CA ALA A 365 -32.84 -2.62 16.16
C ALA A 365 -33.14 -3.92 15.39
N THR A 366 -33.03 -3.90 14.05
CA THR A 366 -33.22 -5.12 13.24
C THR A 366 -32.06 -6.10 13.41
N TYR A 367 -30.82 -5.61 13.57
CA TYR A 367 -29.66 -6.44 13.89
C TYR A 367 -29.84 -7.18 15.22
N ASP A 368 -30.23 -6.46 16.28
CA ASP A 368 -30.46 -7.05 17.61
C ASP A 368 -31.60 -8.07 17.59
N THR A 369 -32.69 -7.76 16.89
CA THR A 369 -33.83 -8.66 16.73
C THR A 369 -33.44 -9.93 15.99
N ALA A 370 -32.68 -9.81 14.88
CA ALA A 370 -32.18 -10.96 14.13
C ALA A 370 -31.27 -11.82 15.02
N MET A 371 -30.31 -11.21 15.72
CA MET A 371 -29.38 -11.95 16.56
C MET A 371 -30.06 -12.67 17.73
N GLY A 372 -31.05 -12.02 18.35
CA GLY A 372 -31.87 -12.63 19.40
C GLY A 372 -32.69 -13.82 18.92
N ALA A 373 -33.15 -13.81 17.67
CA ALA A 373 -33.89 -14.92 17.06
C ALA A 373 -32.97 -16.11 16.70
N LEU A 374 -31.73 -15.83 16.28
CA LEU A 374 -30.77 -16.85 15.82
C LEU A 374 -30.07 -17.59 16.96
N THR A 375 -30.02 -16.99 18.15
CA THR A 375 -29.30 -17.54 19.31
C THR A 375 -30.06 -18.73 19.93
N PRO A 376 -29.46 -19.92 20.04
CA PRO A 376 -30.20 -21.13 20.40
C PRO A 376 -30.55 -21.25 21.88
N ASN A 377 -29.84 -20.52 22.76
CA ASN A 377 -29.95 -20.64 24.22
C ASN A 377 -30.27 -19.28 24.84
N THR A 378 -31.11 -19.27 25.89
CA THR A 378 -31.39 -18.10 26.71
C THR A 378 -30.13 -17.47 27.28
N PHE A 379 -29.12 -18.27 27.64
CA PHE A 379 -27.82 -17.74 28.07
C PHE A 379 -27.15 -16.88 26.99
N PHE A 380 -27.10 -17.35 25.73
CA PHE A 380 -26.49 -16.58 24.65
C PHE A 380 -27.28 -15.32 24.32
N ASN A 381 -28.61 -15.40 24.44
CA ASN A 381 -29.47 -14.26 24.24
C ASN A 381 -29.21 -13.18 25.32
N PHE A 382 -29.20 -13.53 26.61
CA PHE A 382 -28.86 -12.59 27.68
C PHE A 382 -27.44 -12.03 27.56
N PHE A 383 -26.47 -12.88 27.22
CA PHE A 383 -25.09 -12.45 26.98
C PHE A 383 -25.02 -11.43 25.84
N PHE A 384 -25.69 -11.71 24.72
CA PHE A 384 -25.73 -10.82 23.57
C PHE A 384 -26.47 -9.50 23.87
N VAL A 385 -27.62 -9.54 24.56
CA VAL A 385 -28.33 -8.33 24.96
C VAL A 385 -27.47 -7.45 25.86
N GLY A 386 -26.77 -8.05 26.84
CA GLY A 386 -25.80 -7.32 27.66
C GLY A 386 -24.68 -6.71 26.82
N LEU A 387 -24.14 -7.47 25.88
CA LEU A 387 -23.10 -7.01 24.95
C LEU A 387 -23.59 -5.85 24.06
N SER A 388 -24.80 -5.93 23.51
CA SER A 388 -25.42 -4.92 22.64
C SER A 388 -25.69 -3.59 23.36
N ILE A 389 -25.99 -3.63 24.67
CA ILE A 389 -26.13 -2.42 25.48
C ILE A 389 -24.76 -1.82 25.85
N ILE A 390 -23.80 -2.66 26.23
CA ILE A 390 -22.50 -2.21 26.75
C ILE A 390 -21.58 -1.70 25.64
N LEU A 391 -21.54 -2.35 24.48
CA LEU A 391 -20.61 -2.02 23.38
C LEU A 391 -20.77 -0.58 22.87
N PRO A 392 -21.98 -0.09 22.53
CA PRO A 392 -22.16 1.28 22.07
C PRO A 392 -21.71 2.32 23.09
N ILE A 393 -21.98 2.07 24.39
CA ILE A 393 -21.60 2.97 25.49
C ILE A 393 -20.08 2.97 25.66
N LEU A 394 -19.45 1.79 25.68
CA LEU A 394 -18.01 1.64 25.79
C LEU A 394 -17.29 2.34 24.63
N MET A 395 -17.78 2.15 23.40
CA MET A 395 -17.21 2.78 22.21
C MET A 395 -17.37 4.30 22.23
N ALA A 396 -18.52 4.82 22.68
CA ALA A 396 -18.72 6.25 22.85
C ALA A 396 -17.74 6.85 23.87
N VAL A 397 -17.59 6.22 25.05
CA VAL A 397 -16.63 6.66 26.08
C VAL A 397 -15.19 6.56 25.59
N LEU A 398 -14.83 5.48 24.91
CA LEU A 398 -13.49 5.28 24.33
C LEU A 398 -13.19 6.36 23.28
N SER A 399 -14.18 6.72 22.46
CA SER A 399 -14.03 7.77 21.44
C SER A 399 -13.81 9.15 22.05
N GLU A 400 -14.43 9.46 23.20
CA GLU A 400 -14.18 10.71 23.93
C GLU A 400 -12.81 10.71 24.61
N TRP A 401 -12.38 9.55 25.13
CA TRP A 401 -11.10 9.41 25.80
C TRP A 401 -9.91 9.51 24.83
N LEU A 402 -10.01 8.88 23.66
CA LEU A 402 -8.98 8.94 22.60
C LEU A 402 -8.85 10.32 21.94
N ARG A 403 -9.79 11.23 22.22
CA ARG A 403 -9.82 12.59 21.66
C ARG A 403 -9.13 13.62 22.57
N LYS A 404 -8.81 13.25 23.81
CA LYS A 404 -7.93 13.99 24.73
C LYS A 404 -6.50 13.53 24.54
#